data_AF-A0A2H6GSY4-F1
#
_entry.id   AF-A0A2H6GSY4-F1
#
_cell.length_a   1.000
_cell.length_b   1.000
_cell.length_c   1.000
_cell.angle_alpha   90.00
_cell.angle_beta   90.00
_cell.angle_gamma   90.00
#
_symmetry.space_group_name_H-M   'P 1'
#
loop_
_entity.id
_entity.type
_entity.pdbx_description
1 polymer ?
#
loop_
_entity_poly.entity_id
_entity_poly.type
_entity_poly.pdbx_seq_one_letter_code
_entity_poly.pdbx_strand_id
1 'polypeptide(L)'
;MLGNAKIVQAELLEFVGTAIISAIAKKFIAKDNFIVDTSKKAKVKISYLEDNFRENFLGKTEEAIPEIVLRYHKLRKSSVDKPILAELGGKEKAETTLTEMFALMEKQGNGESGCLLTNGYANIFYIHDVNGVLWAVRLPLGRWWLEPGC
;
A
#
# COMPACT_ATOMS: atom_id res chain seq x y z
N MET A 1 31.81 -19.32 -31.25
CA MET A 1 30.54 -18.55 -31.27
C MET A 1 29.70 -19.01 -30.09
N LEU A 2 29.89 -18.43 -28.90
CA LEU A 2 29.04 -18.70 -27.75
C LEU A 2 27.83 -17.76 -27.86
N GLY A 3 26.67 -18.34 -28.09
CA GLY A 3 25.41 -17.59 -28.17
C GLY A 3 25.13 -16.94 -26.83
N ASN A 4 24.97 -15.62 -26.84
CA ASN A 4 24.45 -14.86 -25.71
C ASN A 4 23.05 -15.37 -25.40
N ALA A 5 22.93 -16.23 -24.39
CA ALA A 5 21.66 -16.43 -23.72
C ALA A 5 21.25 -15.08 -23.13
N LYS A 6 20.24 -14.44 -23.71
CA LYS A 6 19.45 -13.46 -22.96
C LYS A 6 18.91 -14.23 -21.76
N ILE A 7 19.53 -14.05 -20.60
CA ILE A 7 18.89 -14.36 -19.33
C ILE A 7 17.66 -13.46 -19.32
N VAL A 8 16.51 -14.01 -19.69
CA VAL A 8 15.23 -13.34 -19.46
C VAL A 8 15.11 -13.36 -17.94
N GLN A 9 15.50 -12.26 -17.31
CA GLN A 9 15.24 -12.05 -15.90
C GLN A 9 13.71 -12.20 -15.76
N ALA A 10 13.28 -13.25 -15.07
CA ALA A 10 11.86 -13.46 -14.83
C ALA A 10 11.35 -12.23 -14.08
N GLU A 11 10.35 -11.54 -14.65
CA GLU A 11 9.77 -10.34 -14.05
C GLU A 11 9.24 -10.69 -12.66
N LEU A 12 9.78 -10.01 -11.64
CA LEU A 12 9.37 -10.16 -10.25
C LEU A 12 7.93 -9.69 -10.05
N LEU A 13 7.53 -8.66 -10.79
CA LEU A 13 6.22 -8.03 -10.76
C LEU A 13 5.42 -8.33 -12.03
N GLU A 14 4.17 -8.76 -11.84
CA GLU A 14 3.18 -8.88 -12.90
C GLU A 14 2.21 -7.71 -12.81
N PHE A 15 2.12 -6.87 -13.84
CA PHE A 15 1.11 -5.80 -13.88
C PHE A 15 -0.30 -6.40 -13.90
N VAL A 16 -1.14 -5.99 -12.95
CA VAL A 16 -2.52 -6.51 -12.83
C VAL A 16 -3.54 -5.51 -13.35
N GLY A 17 -3.36 -4.23 -13.02
CA GLY A 17 -4.30 -3.21 -13.47
C GLY A 17 -4.09 -1.85 -12.81
N THR A 18 -5.13 -1.03 -12.90
CA THR A 18 -5.17 0.30 -12.28
C THR A 18 -6.33 0.45 -11.31
N ALA A 19 -6.16 1.32 -10.32
CA ALA A 19 -7.20 1.74 -9.40
C ALA A 19 -7.34 3.26 -9.46
N ILE A 20 -8.57 3.73 -9.72
CA ILE A 20 -8.89 5.15 -9.70
C ILE A 20 -9.27 5.53 -8.27
N ILE A 21 -8.66 6.57 -7.72
CA ILE A 21 -9.05 7.18 -6.45
C ILE A 21 -9.58 8.57 -6.79
N SER A 22 -10.86 8.80 -6.49
CA SER A 22 -11.53 10.07 -6.73
C SER A 22 -10.89 11.18 -5.90
N ALA A 23 -11.00 12.43 -6.37
CA ALA A 23 -10.44 13.58 -5.68
C ALA A 23 -10.94 13.69 -4.23
N ILE A 24 -10.02 13.98 -3.30
CA ILE A 24 -10.31 14.18 -1.87
C ILE A 24 -9.99 15.63 -1.54
N ALA A 25 -11.03 16.44 -1.33
CA ALA A 25 -10.92 17.88 -1.14
C ALA A 25 -10.48 18.32 0.28
N LYS A 26 -10.39 17.37 1.23
CA LYS A 26 -10.02 17.65 2.62
C LYS A 26 -8.64 17.07 2.92
N LYS A 27 -7.93 17.72 3.84
CA LYS A 27 -6.69 17.15 4.40
C LYS A 27 -6.99 15.81 5.05
N PHE A 28 -6.11 14.86 4.83
CA PHE A 28 -6.15 13.57 5.47
C PHE A 28 -5.29 13.60 6.74
N ILE A 29 -5.89 13.33 7.89
CA ILE A 29 -5.18 13.30 9.18
C ILE A 29 -5.09 11.83 9.60
N ALA A 30 -3.87 11.29 9.68
CA ALA A 30 -3.67 9.86 9.90
C ALA A 30 -4.29 9.34 11.20
N LYS A 31 -4.05 10.03 12.32
CA LYS A 31 -4.65 9.70 13.63
C LYS A 31 -6.18 9.69 13.66
N ASP A 32 -6.85 10.41 12.76
CA ASP A 32 -8.32 10.50 12.73
C ASP A 32 -8.93 9.38 11.87
N ASN A 33 -8.14 8.74 11.01
CA ASN A 33 -8.60 7.72 10.06
C ASN A 33 -8.08 6.32 10.41
N PHE A 34 -6.82 6.19 10.84
CA PHE A 34 -6.25 4.94 11.32
C PHE A 34 -6.56 4.75 12.80
N ILE A 35 -7.80 4.35 13.08
CA ILE A 35 -8.30 4.07 14.42
C ILE A 35 -8.57 2.57 14.53
N VAL A 36 -8.13 1.95 15.63
CA VAL A 36 -8.49 0.55 15.94
C VAL A 36 -9.99 0.49 16.25
N ASP A 37 -10.77 0.10 15.26
CA ASP A 37 -12.21 -0.13 15.34
C ASP A 37 -12.59 -1.27 14.40
N THR A 38 -13.15 -2.35 14.93
CA THR A 38 -13.68 -3.48 14.13
C THR A 38 -15.22 -3.56 14.18
N SER A 39 -15.88 -2.50 14.65
CA SER A 39 -17.33 -2.43 14.74
C SER A 39 -17.98 -2.46 13.36
N LYS A 40 -19.28 -2.76 13.32
CA LYS A 40 -20.06 -2.70 12.07
C LYS A 40 -20.19 -1.28 11.49
N LYS A 41 -19.87 -0.25 12.28
CA LYS A 41 -19.95 1.17 11.89
C LYS A 41 -18.61 1.72 11.40
N ALA A 42 -17.52 1.00 11.62
CA ALA A 42 -16.19 1.39 11.16
C ALA A 42 -16.20 1.48 9.62
N LYS A 43 -15.68 2.59 9.08
CA LYS A 43 -15.51 2.74 7.62
C LYS A 43 -14.51 1.73 7.06
N VAL A 44 -13.42 1.57 7.80
CA VAL A 44 -12.38 0.59 7.59
C VAL A 44 -12.21 -0.12 8.92
N LYS A 45 -12.31 -1.44 8.91
CA LYS A 45 -12.15 -2.23 10.12
C LYS A 45 -10.66 -2.48 10.36
N ILE A 46 -10.15 -1.97 11.47
CA ILE A 46 -8.75 -2.11 11.88
C ILE A 46 -8.74 -2.71 13.27
N SER A 47 -8.14 -3.88 13.43
CA SER A 47 -7.99 -4.57 14.73
C SER A 47 -6.71 -4.17 15.46
N TYR A 48 -5.70 -3.76 14.71
CA TYR A 48 -4.36 -3.52 15.19
C TYR A 48 -3.62 -2.60 14.24
N LEU A 49 -2.88 -1.67 14.82
CA LEU A 49 -1.79 -0.94 14.18
C LEU A 49 -0.50 -1.44 14.81
N GLU A 50 0.60 -1.47 14.09
CA GLU A 50 1.89 -1.86 14.66
C GLU A 50 2.61 -0.62 15.24
N ASP A 51 3.54 -0.81 16.17
CA ASP A 51 4.12 0.30 16.95
C ASP A 51 4.91 1.27 16.07
N ASN A 52 5.65 0.80 15.07
CA ASN A 52 6.32 1.67 14.12
C ASN A 52 5.30 2.47 13.30
N PHE A 53 4.15 1.87 12.93
CA PHE A 53 3.08 2.61 12.27
C PHE A 53 2.54 3.72 13.19
N ARG A 54 2.29 3.40 14.47
CA ARG A 54 1.80 4.38 15.45
C ARG A 54 2.76 5.55 15.60
N GLU A 55 4.04 5.25 15.77
CA GLU A 55 5.09 6.23 16.04
C GLU A 55 5.39 7.11 14.82
N ASN A 56 5.49 6.51 13.63
CA ASN A 56 6.00 7.21 12.45
C ASN A 56 4.90 7.79 11.55
N PHE A 57 3.65 7.30 11.62
CA PHE A 57 2.59 7.69 10.69
C PHE A 57 1.40 8.42 11.31
N LEU A 58 1.04 8.18 12.58
CA LEU A 58 -0.20 8.79 13.14
C LEU A 58 -0.12 10.32 13.27
N GLY A 59 1.08 10.89 13.38
CA GLY A 59 1.30 12.33 13.33
C GLY A 59 1.17 12.94 11.93
N LYS A 60 1.07 12.13 10.87
CA LYS A 60 1.08 12.60 9.48
C LYS A 60 -0.24 13.26 9.11
N THR A 61 -0.12 14.40 8.45
CA THR A 61 -1.23 15.05 7.73
C THR A 61 -0.83 15.17 6.27
N GLU A 62 -1.72 14.78 5.37
CA GLU A 62 -1.54 14.88 3.93
C GLU A 62 -2.57 15.87 3.37
N GLU A 63 -2.16 16.62 2.35
CA GLU A 63 -3.02 17.62 1.72
C GLU A 63 -4.11 16.98 0.86
N ALA A 64 -5.07 17.80 0.42
CA ALA A 64 -6.07 17.37 -0.55
C ALA A 64 -5.41 16.83 -1.83
N ILE A 65 -5.95 15.75 -2.38
CA ILE A 65 -5.45 15.13 -3.60
C ILE A 65 -6.46 15.30 -4.75
N PRO A 66 -5.98 15.50 -5.99
CA PRO A 66 -6.83 15.37 -7.16
C PRO A 66 -7.23 13.90 -7.39
N GLU A 67 -8.02 13.63 -8.42
CA GLU A 67 -8.18 12.25 -8.88
C GLU A 67 -6.83 11.68 -9.29
N ILE A 68 -6.53 10.46 -8.84
CA ILE A 68 -5.28 9.77 -9.15
C ILE A 68 -5.55 8.35 -9.65
N VAL A 69 -4.70 7.88 -10.55
CA VAL A 69 -4.73 6.52 -11.10
C VAL A 69 -3.49 5.79 -10.62
N LEU A 70 -3.68 4.85 -9.68
CA LEU A 70 -2.61 3.98 -9.21
C LEU A 70 -2.47 2.76 -10.11
N ARG A 71 -1.24 2.29 -10.29
CA ARG A 71 -0.94 1.01 -10.95
C ARG A 71 -0.60 -0.01 -9.86
N TYR A 72 -1.20 -1.19 -9.92
CA TYR A 72 -0.89 -2.25 -8.96
C TYR A 72 -0.40 -3.51 -9.68
N HIS A 73 0.51 -4.20 -9.00
CA HIS A 73 1.25 -5.34 -9.52
C HIS A 73 1.17 -6.49 -8.52
N LYS A 74 1.22 -7.71 -9.04
CA LYS A 74 1.33 -8.93 -8.25
C LYS A 74 2.79 -9.33 -8.15
N LEU A 75 3.28 -9.47 -6.91
CA LEU A 75 4.59 -10.02 -6.64
C LEU A 75 4.58 -11.52 -6.91
N ARG A 76 5.32 -11.98 -7.93
CA ARG A 76 5.32 -13.39 -8.38
C ARG A 76 6.19 -14.30 -7.53
N LYS A 77 7.16 -13.73 -6.82
CA LYS A 77 8.12 -14.43 -5.96
C LYS A 77 8.46 -13.56 -4.76
N SER A 78 8.67 -14.16 -3.60
CA SER A 78 9.17 -13.46 -2.41
C SER A 78 10.48 -12.71 -2.73
N SER A 79 10.55 -11.44 -2.31
CA SER A 79 11.70 -10.56 -2.51
C SER A 79 11.76 -9.51 -1.39
N VAL A 80 12.95 -8.96 -1.18
CA VAL A 80 13.14 -7.71 -0.44
C VAL A 80 12.72 -6.51 -1.30
N ASP A 81 12.63 -5.32 -0.71
CA ASP A 81 12.08 -4.13 -1.36
C ASP A 81 12.92 -3.60 -2.53
N LYS A 82 14.25 -3.70 -2.46
CA LYS A 82 15.15 -3.10 -3.47
C LYS A 82 14.86 -3.60 -4.90
N PRO A 83 14.75 -4.92 -5.17
CA PRO A 83 14.32 -5.42 -6.48
C PRO A 83 12.89 -5.02 -6.87
N ILE A 84 11.95 -4.97 -5.90
CA ILE A 84 10.56 -4.56 -6.15
C ILE A 84 10.52 -3.12 -6.64
N LEU A 85 11.18 -2.21 -5.91
CA LEU A 85 11.30 -0.80 -6.27
C LEU A 85 11.99 -0.61 -7.62
N ALA A 86 13.00 -1.42 -7.95
CA ALA A 86 13.68 -1.35 -9.24
C ALA A 86 12.72 -1.65 -10.41
N GLU A 87 11.86 -2.67 -10.27
CA GLU A 87 10.87 -3.01 -11.30
C GLU A 87 9.70 -2.02 -11.38
N LEU A 88 9.34 -1.38 -10.25
CA LEU A 88 8.40 -0.25 -10.25
C LEU A 88 8.98 1.03 -10.87
N GLY A 89 10.28 1.02 -11.22
CA GLY A 89 10.95 2.15 -11.87
C GLY A 89 11.59 3.15 -10.91
N GLY A 90 11.87 2.74 -9.67
CA GLY A 90 12.51 3.54 -8.63
C GLY A 90 11.55 3.99 -7.52
N LYS A 91 12.11 4.56 -6.45
CA LYS A 91 11.36 5.03 -5.28
C LYS A 91 10.28 6.04 -5.64
N GLU A 92 10.64 7.06 -6.42
CA GLU A 92 9.74 8.14 -6.84
C GLU A 92 8.52 7.66 -7.66
N LYS A 93 8.64 6.52 -8.36
CA LYS A 93 7.51 5.94 -9.11
C LYS A 93 6.69 4.95 -8.31
N ALA A 94 7.25 4.44 -7.22
CA ALA A 94 6.64 3.43 -6.37
C ALA A 94 5.91 4.05 -5.16
N GLU A 95 6.25 5.29 -4.79
CA GLU A 95 5.65 5.97 -3.65
C GLU A 95 4.14 6.18 -3.83
N THR A 96 3.45 6.08 -2.71
CA THR A 96 2.02 6.26 -2.53
C THR A 96 1.78 7.04 -1.23
N THR A 97 0.55 7.48 -1.01
CA THR A 97 0.17 8.23 0.20
C THR A 97 -0.69 7.41 1.17
N LEU A 98 -0.75 7.82 2.43
CA LEU A 98 -1.70 7.23 3.39
C LEU A 98 -3.15 7.45 2.94
N THR A 99 -3.43 8.61 2.35
CA THR A 99 -4.71 8.99 1.77
C THR A 99 -5.13 8.00 0.70
N GLU A 100 -4.23 7.69 -0.22
CA GLU A 100 -4.46 6.72 -1.28
C GLU A 100 -4.73 5.31 -0.74
N MET A 101 -3.85 4.85 0.17
CA MET A 101 -3.99 3.55 0.81
C MET A 101 -5.34 3.43 1.53
N PHE A 102 -5.69 4.43 2.34
CA PHE A 102 -6.94 4.44 3.10
C PHE A 102 -8.17 4.48 2.18
N ALA A 103 -8.13 5.24 1.09
CA ALA A 103 -9.22 5.27 0.11
C ALA A 103 -9.45 3.89 -0.55
N LEU A 104 -8.40 3.12 -0.80
CA LEU A 104 -8.54 1.73 -1.27
C LEU A 104 -9.10 0.82 -0.17
N MET A 105 -8.67 1.00 1.08
CA MET A 105 -9.19 0.25 2.22
C MET A 105 -10.69 0.53 2.43
N GLU A 106 -11.15 1.77 2.32
CA GLU A 106 -12.58 2.13 2.43
C GLU A 106 -13.42 1.45 1.36
N LYS A 107 -12.90 1.34 0.12
CA LYS A 107 -13.59 0.65 -0.99
C LYS A 107 -13.78 -0.85 -0.76
N GLN A 108 -12.98 -1.45 0.12
CA GLN A 108 -12.98 -2.88 0.42
C GLN A 108 -13.20 -3.17 1.93
N GLY A 109 -13.72 -2.19 2.68
CA GLY A 109 -13.79 -2.23 4.15
C GLY A 109 -14.71 -3.31 4.72
N ASN A 110 -15.62 -3.87 3.92
CA ASN A 110 -16.50 -4.98 4.29
C ASN A 110 -16.22 -6.27 3.52
N GLY A 111 -15.05 -6.38 2.89
CA GLY A 111 -14.66 -7.56 2.11
C GLY A 111 -15.16 -7.55 0.68
N GLU A 112 -15.53 -6.38 0.16
CA GLU A 112 -15.84 -6.19 -1.25
C GLU A 112 -14.63 -6.54 -2.13
N SER A 113 -14.91 -6.99 -3.35
CA SER A 113 -13.87 -7.23 -4.35
C SER A 113 -13.21 -5.91 -4.77
N GLY A 114 -11.90 -5.93 -4.97
CA GLY A 114 -11.16 -4.80 -5.52
C GLY A 114 -9.69 -5.13 -5.75
N CYS A 115 -8.84 -4.10 -5.80
CA CYS A 115 -7.41 -4.25 -6.09
C CYS A 115 -6.58 -4.76 -4.90
N LEU A 116 -7.09 -4.65 -3.66
CA LEU A 116 -6.41 -5.17 -2.48
C LEU A 116 -6.67 -6.68 -2.36
N LEU A 117 -5.60 -7.43 -2.18
CA LEU A 117 -5.64 -8.86 -1.86
C LEU A 117 -6.36 -9.05 -0.53
N THR A 118 -7.37 -9.92 -0.48
CA THR A 118 -8.15 -10.32 0.72
C THR A 118 -7.93 -11.78 1.12
N ASN A 119 -6.89 -12.41 0.57
CA ASN A 119 -6.61 -13.85 0.65
C ASN A 119 -5.51 -14.20 1.66
N GLY A 120 -5.22 -13.32 2.62
CA GLY A 120 -4.18 -13.53 3.63
C GLY A 120 -2.76 -13.16 3.22
N TYR A 121 -2.54 -12.78 1.96
CA TYR A 121 -1.29 -12.15 1.54
C TYR A 121 -1.32 -10.65 1.79
N ALA A 122 -0.15 -10.06 2.01
CA ALA A 122 -0.03 -8.63 2.28
C ALA A 122 -0.05 -7.80 0.98
N ASN A 123 -0.76 -6.68 1.04
CA ASN A 123 -0.62 -5.58 0.08
C ASN A 123 0.52 -4.69 0.57
N ILE A 124 1.41 -4.26 -0.33
CA ILE A 124 2.59 -3.46 0.04
C ILE A 124 2.44 -2.07 -0.58
N PHE A 125 2.57 -1.05 0.25
CA PHE A 125 2.59 0.36 -0.13
C PHE A 125 3.93 0.96 0.29
N TYR A 126 4.49 1.83 -0.56
CA TYR A 126 5.68 2.59 -0.19
C TYR A 126 5.25 4.00 0.18
N ILE A 127 5.38 4.36 1.45
CA ILE A 127 4.82 5.61 1.99
C ILE A 127 5.87 6.33 2.81
N HIS A 128 6.01 7.64 2.60
CA HIS A 128 6.87 8.49 3.42
C HIS A 128 6.22 8.74 4.78
N ASP A 129 6.98 8.59 5.86
CA ASP A 129 6.54 8.89 7.23
C ASP A 129 6.48 10.41 7.52
N VAL A 130 6.32 10.78 8.79
CA VAL A 130 6.35 12.20 9.22
C VAL A 130 7.70 12.89 9.05
N ASN A 131 8.80 12.11 9.00
CA ASN A 131 10.17 12.59 8.84
C ASN A 131 10.65 12.51 7.39
N GLY A 132 9.81 12.05 6.46
CA GLY A 132 10.17 11.87 5.05
C GLY A 132 10.96 10.59 4.75
N VAL A 133 11.04 9.63 5.68
CA VAL A 133 11.64 8.31 5.42
C VAL A 133 10.63 7.45 4.68
N LEU A 134 11.05 6.77 3.60
CA LEU A 134 10.20 5.86 2.83
C LEU A 134 10.14 4.48 3.49
N TRP A 135 8.94 4.01 3.81
CA TRP A 135 8.70 2.70 4.42
C TRP A 135 7.85 1.79 3.53
N ALA A 136 8.04 0.48 3.65
CA ALA A 136 7.09 -0.52 3.17
C ALA A 136 5.99 -0.75 4.21
N VAL A 137 4.83 -0.13 4.01
CA VAL A 137 3.63 -0.33 4.83
C VAL A 137 2.88 -1.54 4.27
N ARG A 138 2.74 -2.61 5.06
CA ARG A 138 2.02 -3.81 4.61
C ARG A 138 0.66 -3.96 5.26
N LEU A 139 -0.30 -4.36 4.44
CA LEU A 139 -1.70 -4.59 4.76
C LEU A 139 -2.06 -6.06 4.47
N PRO A 140 -1.87 -6.98 5.44
CA PRO A 140 -2.39 -8.34 5.37
C PRO A 140 -3.91 -8.34 5.54
N LEU A 141 -4.66 -8.27 4.44
CA LEU A 141 -6.10 -8.53 4.51
C LEU A 141 -6.32 -10.04 4.44
N GLY A 142 -6.50 -10.65 5.60
CA GLY A 142 -6.78 -12.09 5.75
C GLY A 142 -7.61 -12.43 6.98
N ARG A 143 -8.30 -11.43 7.54
CA ARG A 143 -8.58 -11.16 8.97
C ARG A 143 -7.65 -10.05 9.43
N TRP A 144 -8.28 -8.93 9.77
CA TRP A 144 -7.76 -7.65 10.23
C TRP A 144 -6.39 -7.74 10.92
N TRP A 145 -5.30 -7.37 10.24
CA TRP A 145 -3.99 -7.03 10.82
C TRP A 145 -3.25 -6.06 9.85
N LEU A 146 -2.35 -5.21 10.33
CA LEU A 146 -1.42 -4.34 9.59
C LEU A 146 0.00 -4.62 10.12
N GLU A 147 0.97 -4.93 9.25
CA GLU A 147 2.38 -5.21 9.63
C GLU A 147 3.33 -4.45 8.68
N PRO A 148 4.36 -3.73 9.15
CA PRO A 148 5.38 -3.19 8.25
C PRO A 148 6.34 -4.29 7.77
N GLY A 149 6.96 -4.06 6.62
CA GLY A 149 8.02 -4.90 6.09
C GLY A 149 9.40 -4.40 6.48
N CYS A 150 10.23 -5.30 7.00
CA CYS A 150 11.67 -5.09 7.17
C CYS A 150 12.41 -5.00 5.83
#